data_AF-A0A1V5ACL2-F1
#
_entry.id   AF-A0A1V5ACL2-F1
#
_cell.length_a   1.000
_cell.length_b   1.000
_cell.length_c   1.000
_cell.angle_alpha   90.00
_cell.angle_beta   90.00
_cell.angle_gamma   90.00
#
_symmetry.space_group_name_H-M   'P 1'
#
loop_
_entity.id
_entity.type
_entity.pdbx_description
1 polymer ?
#
loop_
_entity_poly.entity_id
_entity_poly.type
_entity_poly.pdbx_seq_one_letter_code
_entity_poly.pdbx_strand_id
1 'polypeptide(L)'
;MALSTVKTTGEMMTTLRFFLAHYIKVKKIKLAVEGRCEVCRKECALDDLVIHTFINEDEAEKHLLEDLEEFLLVLCSRCHGDIHEFDAPLEEQGAVVRRRPEKIRTQIRKILAYAPKTVQPPDSDLEDAYREACSSRFRYGA
;
A
#
# COMPACT_ATOMS: atom_id res chain seq x y z
N MET A 1 -24.59 -39.22 -9.92
CA MET A 1 -25.24 -38.30 -8.96
C MET A 1 -24.24 -37.18 -8.69
N ALA A 2 -24.38 -36.08 -9.45
CA ALA A 2 -24.66 -34.72 -8.93
C ALA A 2 -23.48 -34.16 -8.10
N LEU A 3 -22.48 -33.57 -8.76
CA LEU A 3 -22.31 -32.11 -8.94
C LEU A 3 -22.28 -31.34 -7.61
N SER A 4 -21.10 -30.86 -7.23
CA SER A 4 -20.98 -29.51 -6.66
C SER A 4 -19.64 -28.91 -7.09
N THR A 5 -19.58 -28.49 -8.34
CA THR A 5 -18.70 -27.41 -8.79
C THR A 5 -19.13 -26.15 -8.05
N VAL A 6 -18.41 -25.78 -6.99
CA VAL A 6 -18.51 -24.43 -6.45
C VAL A 6 -17.83 -23.52 -7.46
N LYS A 7 -18.62 -23.05 -8.43
CA LYS A 7 -18.32 -21.83 -9.16
C LYS A 7 -18.41 -20.70 -8.15
N THR A 8 -17.28 -20.36 -7.54
CA THR A 8 -17.16 -19.10 -6.83
C THR A 8 -17.17 -18.02 -7.91
N THR A 9 -18.28 -17.31 -7.93
CA THR A 9 -18.56 -16.10 -8.68
C THR A 9 -17.34 -15.20 -8.73
N GLY A 10 -17.00 -14.74 -9.94
CA GLY A 10 -15.98 -13.72 -10.19
C GLY A 10 -16.20 -12.51 -9.29
N GLU A 11 -15.40 -12.44 -8.24
CA GLU A 11 -15.19 -11.21 -7.50
C GLU A 11 -14.12 -10.44 -8.27
N MET A 12 -14.54 -9.35 -8.90
CA MET A 12 -13.62 -8.26 -9.22
C MET A 12 -13.00 -7.81 -7.90
N MET A 13 -11.84 -8.37 -7.52
CA MET A 13 -11.02 -7.91 -6.40
C MET A 13 -9.82 -7.23 -7.04
N THR A 14 -9.89 -5.96 -7.46
CA THR A 14 -10.13 -4.70 -6.73
C THR A 14 -9.30 -4.58 -5.48
N THR A 15 -8.30 -3.71 -5.57
CA THR A 15 -7.54 -3.10 -4.48
C THR A 15 -8.27 -3.14 -3.14
N LEU A 16 -7.72 -3.86 -2.15
CA LEU A 16 -8.28 -3.96 -0.79
C LEU A 16 -8.70 -2.59 -0.25
N ARG A 17 -9.81 -2.54 0.51
CA ARG A 17 -10.34 -1.32 1.16
C ARG A 17 -9.30 -0.61 2.00
N PHE A 18 -8.40 -1.36 2.63
CA PHE A 18 -7.23 -0.83 3.33
C PHE A 18 -6.44 0.16 2.46
N PHE A 19 -6.15 -0.18 1.20
CA PHE A 19 -5.39 0.69 0.31
C PHE A 19 -6.19 1.92 -0.12
N LEU A 20 -7.51 1.81 -0.23
CA LEU A 20 -8.38 2.97 -0.49
C LEU A 20 -8.36 3.97 0.68
N ALA A 21 -8.34 3.47 1.92
CA ALA A 21 -8.29 4.31 3.13
C ALA A 21 -6.90 4.90 3.42
N HIS A 22 -5.82 4.32 2.88
CA HIS A 22 -4.44 4.71 3.20
C HIS A 22 -3.66 5.21 1.99
N TYR A 23 -4.09 6.32 1.38
CA TYR A 23 -3.46 6.91 0.20
C TYR A 23 -1.95 7.15 0.34
N ILE A 24 -1.48 7.56 1.54
CA ILE A 24 -0.05 7.77 1.82
C ILE A 24 0.73 6.45 1.71
N LYS A 25 0.17 5.34 2.24
CA LYS A 25 0.81 4.02 2.14
C LYS A 25 0.85 3.57 0.69
N VAL A 26 -0.23 3.73 -0.06
CA VAL A 26 -0.29 3.42 -1.49
C VAL A 26 0.81 4.16 -2.26
N LYS A 27 0.92 5.48 -2.08
CA LYS A 27 1.96 6.29 -2.74
C LYS A 27 3.36 5.82 -2.38
N LYS A 28 3.62 5.51 -1.10
CA LYS A 28 4.92 5.00 -0.64
C LYS A 28 5.24 3.63 -1.23
N ILE A 29 4.26 2.74 -1.38
CA ILE A 29 4.44 1.41 -2.00
C ILE A 29 4.80 1.57 -3.49
N LYS A 30 4.08 2.43 -4.22
CA LYS A 30 4.39 2.73 -5.63
C LYS A 30 5.81 3.31 -5.81
N LEU A 31 6.25 4.14 -4.86
CA LEU A 31 7.63 4.65 -4.82
C LEU A 31 8.66 3.56 -4.46
N ALA A 32 8.30 2.61 -3.59
CA ALA A 32 9.18 1.51 -3.19
C ALA A 32 9.52 0.57 -4.35
N VAL A 33 8.61 0.42 -5.32
CA VAL A 33 8.87 -0.31 -6.57
C VAL A 33 9.49 0.57 -7.66
N GLU A 34 10.06 1.72 -7.29
CA GLU A 34 10.77 2.64 -8.18
C GLU A 34 9.89 3.18 -9.32
N GLY A 35 8.57 3.25 -9.13
CA GLY A 35 7.65 3.71 -10.18
C GLY A 35 7.57 2.76 -11.38
N ARG A 36 7.91 1.48 -11.21
CA ARG A 36 7.89 0.47 -12.28
C ARG A 36 6.79 -0.56 -12.06
N CYS A 37 6.21 -1.01 -13.17
CA CYS A 37 5.31 -2.17 -13.16
C CYS A 37 6.09 -3.44 -12.81
N GLU A 38 5.58 -4.26 -11.89
CA GLU A 38 6.27 -5.48 -11.46
C GLU A 38 6.24 -6.61 -12.50
N VAL A 39 5.31 -6.55 -13.46
CA VAL A 39 5.17 -7.51 -14.57
C VAL A 39 6.01 -7.10 -15.77
N CYS A 40 5.72 -5.95 -16.40
CA CYS A 40 6.39 -5.54 -17.63
C CYS A 40 7.64 -4.70 -17.42
N ARG A 41 7.96 -4.32 -16.16
CA ARG A 41 9.15 -3.51 -15.76
C ARG A 41 9.23 -2.11 -16.35
N LYS A 42 8.21 -1.67 -17.11
CA LYS A 42 8.12 -0.32 -17.66
C LYS A 42 7.99 0.70 -16.53
N GLU A 43 8.73 1.80 -16.64
CA GLU A 43 8.54 2.99 -15.81
C GLU A 43 7.21 3.67 -16.15
N CYS A 44 6.49 4.06 -15.11
CA CYS A 44 5.18 4.69 -15.21
C CYS A 44 5.12 5.87 -14.25
N ALA A 45 4.26 6.85 -14.56
CA ALA A 45 3.91 7.84 -13.55
C ALA A 45 3.24 7.14 -12.36
N LEU A 46 3.42 7.68 -11.15
CA LEU A 46 2.82 7.08 -9.95
C LEU A 46 1.29 6.98 -10.04
N ASP A 47 0.66 7.90 -10.76
CA ASP A 47 -0.79 7.92 -10.93
C ASP A 47 -1.28 6.83 -11.90
N ASP A 48 -0.42 6.35 -12.81
CA ASP A 48 -0.71 5.26 -13.76
C ASP A 48 -0.49 3.87 -13.16
N LEU A 49 0.17 3.80 -12.00
CA LEU A 49 0.37 2.56 -11.27
C LEU A 49 -0.85 2.25 -10.40
N VAL A 50 -1.19 0.97 -10.30
CA VAL A 50 -2.30 0.45 -9.49
C VAL A 50 -1.77 -0.63 -8.56
N ILE A 51 -2.26 -0.65 -7.32
CA ILE A 51 -1.99 -1.77 -6.41
C ILE A 51 -3.09 -2.79 -6.64
N HIS A 52 -2.70 -3.91 -7.24
CA HIS A 52 -3.51 -5.11 -7.39
C HIS A 52 -3.35 -5.98 -6.15
N THR A 53 -4.45 -6.55 -5.67
CA THR A 53 -4.45 -7.48 -4.53
C THR A 53 -5.17 -8.75 -4.94
N PHE A 54 -4.59 -9.90 -4.61
CA PHE A 54 -5.11 -11.21 -5.01
C PHE A 54 -5.44 -12.11 -3.82
N ILE A 55 -5.89 -11.47 -2.75
CA ILE A 55 -6.46 -12.07 -1.53
C ILE A 55 -7.81 -11.39 -1.28
N ASN A 56 -8.79 -12.12 -0.76
CA ASN A 56 -10.09 -11.53 -0.40
C ASN A 56 -10.00 -10.78 0.96
N GLU A 57 -10.99 -9.94 1.26
CA GLU A 57 -11.01 -9.13 2.49
C GLU A 57 -11.05 -10.01 3.75
N ASP A 58 -11.89 -11.05 3.77
CA ASP A 58 -12.05 -11.96 4.92
C ASP A 58 -10.75 -12.72 5.27
N GLU A 59 -9.94 -13.05 4.27
CA GLU A 59 -8.61 -13.64 4.48
C GLU A 59 -7.61 -12.56 4.86
N ALA A 60 -7.63 -11.39 4.22
CA ALA A 60 -6.73 -10.28 4.55
C ALA A 60 -6.81 -9.87 6.03
N GLU A 61 -8.00 -9.89 6.64
CA GLU A 61 -8.20 -9.60 8.07
C GLU A 61 -7.50 -10.60 9.01
N LYS A 62 -7.17 -11.81 8.53
CA LYS A 62 -6.46 -12.83 9.32
C LYS A 62 -4.95 -12.63 9.32
N HIS A 63 -4.44 -11.73 8.48
CA HIS A 63 -3.00 -11.46 8.34
C HIS A 63 -2.58 -10.19 9.08
N LEU A 64 -1.32 -10.16 9.53
CA LEU A 64 -0.71 -8.91 9.92
C LEU A 64 -0.58 -8.02 8.68
N LEU A 65 -0.68 -6.70 8.86
CA LEU A 65 -0.61 -5.76 7.74
C LEU A 65 0.68 -5.92 6.92
N GLU A 66 1.80 -6.25 7.57
CA GLU A 66 3.07 -6.48 6.87
C GLU A 66 3.07 -7.73 5.98
N ASP A 67 2.32 -8.76 6.33
CA ASP A 67 2.22 -10.00 5.57
C ASP A 67 1.39 -9.82 4.28
N LEU A 68 0.56 -8.77 4.22
CA LEU A 68 -0.17 -8.40 3.00
C LEU A 68 0.76 -8.04 1.84
N GLU A 69 2.05 -7.82 2.09
CA GLU A 69 3.07 -7.65 1.06
C GLU A 69 3.11 -8.83 0.07
N GLU A 70 2.80 -10.04 0.54
CA GLU A 70 2.86 -11.26 -0.27
C GLU A 70 1.66 -11.42 -1.22
N PHE A 71 0.61 -10.62 -1.01
CA PHE A 71 -0.67 -10.70 -1.72
C PHE A 71 -0.98 -9.47 -2.56
N LEU A 72 0.03 -8.63 -2.82
CA LEU A 72 -0.11 -7.42 -3.63
C LEU A 72 0.92 -7.33 -4.75
N LEU A 73 0.52 -6.69 -5.84
CA LEU A 73 1.37 -6.33 -6.99
C LEU A 73 1.16 -4.87 -7.36
N VAL A 74 2.23 -4.20 -7.79
CA VAL A 74 2.17 -2.84 -8.35
C VAL A 74 2.28 -2.93 -9.88
N LEU A 75 1.20 -2.55 -10.57
CA LEU A 75 1.03 -2.79 -12.00
C LEU A 75 0.71 -1.49 -12.73
N CYS A 76 1.12 -1.38 -14.00
CA CYS A 76 0.53 -0.36 -14.87
C CYS A 76 -0.90 -0.75 -15.24
N SER A 77 -1.70 0.23 -15.65
CA SER A 77 -3.11 0.04 -16.06
C SER A 77 -3.30 -1.09 -17.07
N ARG A 78 -2.41 -1.22 -18.05
CA ARG A 78 -2.45 -2.29 -19.06
C ARG A 78 -2.27 -3.68 -18.44
N CYS A 79 -1.18 -3.91 -17.68
CA CYS A 79 -0.94 -5.21 -17.06
C CYS A 79 -2.00 -5.55 -16.00
N HIS A 80 -2.54 -4.55 -15.31
CA HIS A 80 -3.67 -4.74 -14.41
C HIS A 80 -4.90 -5.22 -15.19
N GLY A 81 -5.22 -4.59 -16.32
CA GLY A 81 -6.29 -5.03 -17.23
C GLY A 81 -6.07 -6.46 -17.73
N ASP A 82 -4.87 -6.77 -18.21
CA ASP A 82 -4.52 -8.10 -18.73
C ASP A 82 -4.73 -9.19 -17.67
N ILE A 83 -4.35 -8.95 -16.41
CA ILE A 83 -4.57 -9.92 -15.31
C ILE A 83 -6.05 -10.27 -15.13
N HIS A 84 -6.93 -9.27 -15.24
CA HIS A 84 -8.38 -9.48 -15.09
C HIS A 84 -9.00 -10.07 -16.37
N GLU A 85 -8.54 -9.65 -17.55
CA GLU A 85 -9.05 -10.15 -18.83
C GLU A 85 -8.72 -11.63 -19.04
N PHE A 86 -7.52 -12.06 -18.63
CA PHE A 86 -7.05 -13.43 -18.82
C PHE A 86 -7.17 -14.33 -17.58
N ASP A 87 -7.77 -13.83 -16.49
CA ASP A 87 -7.92 -14.55 -15.22
C ASP A 87 -6.60 -15.20 -14.76
N ALA A 88 -5.55 -14.36 -14.66
CA ALA A 88 -4.19 -14.85 -14.44
C ALA A 88 -4.13 -15.70 -13.15
N PRO A 89 -3.60 -16.94 -13.18
CA PRO A 89 -3.61 -17.82 -12.02
C PRO A 89 -2.92 -17.21 -10.80
N LEU A 90 -3.49 -17.42 -9.60
CA LEU A 90 -2.90 -16.94 -8.33
C LEU A 90 -1.46 -17.41 -8.13
N GLU A 91 -1.11 -18.59 -8.61
CA GLU A 91 0.25 -19.12 -8.55
C GLU A 91 1.24 -18.27 -9.35
N GLU A 92 0.84 -17.78 -10.53
CA GLU A 92 1.65 -16.91 -11.38
C GLU A 92 1.80 -15.52 -10.76
N GLN A 93 0.71 -14.96 -10.22
CA GLN A 93 0.75 -13.70 -9.48
C GLN A 93 1.70 -13.81 -8.28
N GLY A 94 1.58 -14.88 -7.51
CA GLY A 94 2.50 -15.19 -6.40
C GLY A 94 3.94 -15.41 -6.85
N ALA A 95 4.17 -15.98 -8.03
CA ALA A 95 5.52 -16.14 -8.59
C ALA A 95 6.17 -14.79 -8.91
N VAL A 96 5.40 -13.79 -9.36
CA VAL A 96 5.89 -12.42 -9.56
C VAL A 96 6.29 -11.81 -8.22
N VAL A 97 5.46 -11.95 -7.18
CA VAL A 97 5.77 -11.46 -5.83
C VAL A 97 7.01 -12.15 -5.26
N ARG A 98 7.16 -13.47 -5.42
CA ARG A 98 8.34 -14.23 -4.95
C ARG A 98 9.64 -13.76 -5.60
N ARG A 99 9.59 -13.26 -6.84
CA ARG A 99 10.74 -12.69 -7.55
C ARG A 99 11.06 -11.24 -7.16
N ARG A 100 10.26 -10.62 -6.28
CA ARG A 100 10.50 -9.26 -5.81
C ARG A 100 11.83 -9.17 -5.06
N PRO A 101 12.70 -8.19 -5.38
CA PRO A 101 13.94 -7.98 -4.65
C PRO A 101 13.71 -7.79 -3.15
N GLU A 102 14.55 -8.41 -2.31
CA GLU A 102 14.41 -8.38 -0.85
C GLU A 102 14.35 -6.96 -0.27
N LYS A 103 15.11 -6.03 -0.85
CA LYS A 103 15.08 -4.61 -0.50
C LYS A 103 13.67 -4.02 -0.65
N ILE A 104 12.99 -4.33 -1.76
CA ILE A 104 11.63 -3.85 -2.05
C ILE A 104 10.63 -4.54 -1.11
N ARG A 105 10.74 -5.86 -0.91
CA ARG A 105 9.90 -6.62 0.04
C ARG A 105 9.94 -5.99 1.43
N THR A 106 11.15 -5.78 1.95
CA THR A 106 11.39 -5.19 3.28
C THR A 106 10.82 -3.78 3.38
N GLN A 107 10.95 -2.98 2.32
CA GLN A 107 10.43 -1.61 2.30
C GLN A 107 8.90 -1.59 2.31
N ILE A 108 8.24 -2.45 1.53
CA ILE A 108 6.78 -2.57 1.49
C ILE A 108 6.26 -3.03 2.87
N ARG A 109 6.85 -4.07 3.47
CA ARG A 109 6.50 -4.54 4.83
C ARG A 109 6.56 -3.41 5.86
N LYS A 110 7.64 -2.61 5.85
CA LYS A 110 7.78 -1.44 6.74
C LYS A 110 6.71 -0.39 6.50
N ILE A 111 6.32 -0.13 5.24
CA ILE A 111 5.27 0.84 4.92
C ILE A 111 3.91 0.34 5.43
N LEU A 112 3.64 -0.95 5.26
CA LEU A 112 2.40 -1.57 5.70
C LEU A 112 2.29 -1.59 7.23
N ALA A 113 3.35 -2.01 7.92
CA ALA A 113 3.44 -2.03 9.38
C ALA A 113 3.42 -0.64 10.03
N TYR A 114 3.78 0.41 9.28
CA TYR A 114 3.87 1.75 9.86
C TYR A 114 2.50 2.24 10.38
N ALA A 115 2.47 2.49 11.68
CA ALA A 115 1.41 3.21 12.37
C ALA A 115 1.97 4.55 12.88
N PRO A 116 1.43 5.70 12.47
CA PRO A 116 1.88 6.99 13.00
C PRO A 116 1.60 7.06 14.50
N LYS A 117 2.58 7.50 15.28
CA LYS A 117 2.39 7.74 16.72
C LYS A 117 1.38 8.87 16.89
N THR A 118 0.35 8.64 17.70
CA THR A 118 -0.53 9.69 18.19
C THR A 118 0.29 10.63 19.05
N VAL A 119 0.56 11.84 18.57
CA VAL A 119 1.11 12.90 19.40
C VAL A 119 -0.02 13.36 20.30
N GLN A 120 0.03 13.02 21.59
CA GLN A 120 -0.80 13.71 22.56
C GLN A 120 -0.27 15.15 22.65
N PRO A 121 -1.09 16.18 22.39
CA PRO A 121 -0.67 17.54 22.62
C PRO A 121 -0.25 17.66 24.10
N PRO A 122 0.86 18.34 24.40
CA PRO A 122 1.25 18.55 25.79
C PRO A 122 0.14 19.29 26.54
N ASP A 123 -0.12 18.89 27.79
CA ASP A 123 -1.11 19.53 28.69
C ASP A 123 -0.75 20.98 29.07
N SER A 124 0.35 21.51 28.53
CA SER A 124 0.74 22.90 28.71
C SER A 124 -0.28 23.84 28.09
N ASP A 125 -0.70 24.85 28.85
CA ASP A 125 -1.60 25.91 28.40
C ASP A 125 -1.12 26.45 27.05
N LEU A 126 -1.88 26.16 25.99
CA LEU A 126 -1.51 26.47 24.60
C LEU A 126 -1.20 27.96 24.43
N GLU A 127 -1.81 28.81 25.27
CA GLU A 127 -1.56 30.24 25.31
C GLU A 127 -0.14 30.59 25.75
N ASP A 128 0.43 29.92 26.75
CA ASP A 128 1.77 30.20 27.25
C ASP A 128 2.84 29.74 26.26
N ALA A 129 2.64 28.56 25.65
CA ALA A 129 3.51 28.07 24.58
C ALA A 129 3.48 28.99 23.34
N TYR A 130 2.30 29.50 22.97
CA TYR A 130 2.17 30.46 21.88
C TYR A 130 2.80 31.82 22.23
N ARG A 131 2.61 32.29 23.47
CA ARG A 131 3.18 33.54 23.98
C ARG A 131 4.71 33.47 24.03
N GLU A 132 5.29 32.36 24.47
CA GLU A 132 6.74 32.14 24.51
C GLU A 132 7.34 32.06 23.08
N ALA A 133 6.71 31.31 22.17
CA ALA A 133 7.13 31.27 20.78
C ALA A 133 7.04 32.64 20.09
N CYS A 134 5.98 33.41 20.34
CA CYS A 134 5.77 34.73 19.74
C CYS A 134 6.59 35.84 20.42
N SER A 135 6.99 35.68 21.69
CA SER A 135 7.87 36.62 22.39
C SER A 135 9.36 36.39 22.11
N SER A 136 9.73 35.24 21.55
CA SER A 136 11.12 34.94 21.17
C SER A 136 11.66 35.73 19.96
N ARG A 137 10.82 36.53 19.30
CA ARG A 137 11.24 37.47 18.24
C ARG A 137 11.43 38.86 18.84
N PHE A 138 12.67 39.18 19.24
CA PHE A 138 13.38 40.47 19.07
C PHE A 138 14.53 40.59 20.09
N ARG A 139 15.70 40.06 19.74
CA ARG A 139 16.99 40.61 20.20
C ARG A 139 17.95 40.67 19.02
N TYR A 140 17.84 41.73 18.24
CA TYR A 140 18.96 42.26 17.47
C TYR A 140 19.31 43.64 18.05
N GLY A 141 20.58 43.82 18.40
CA GLY A 141 21.24 45.13 18.42
C GLY A 141 21.49 45.74 19.79
N ALA A 142 22.67 45.46 20.35
CA ALA A 142 23.60 46.49 20.80
C ALA A 142 25.02 45.99 20.54
#